data_AF-A0A450TJY7-F1
#
_entry.id   AF-A0A450TJY7-F1
#
_cell.length_a   1.000
_cell.length_b   1.000
_cell.length_c   1.000
_cell.angle_alpha   90.00
_cell.angle_beta   90.00
_cell.angle_gamma   90.00
#
_symmetry.space_group_name_H-M   'P 1'
#
loop_
_entity.id
_entity.type
_entity.pdbx_description
1 polymer ?
#
loop_
_entity_poly.entity_id
_entity_poly.type
_entity_poly.pdbx_seq_one_letter_code
_entity_poly.pdbx_strand_id
1 'polypeptide(L)'
;MENYLAHVTRLGAEWILLRNIREGKQVRKENDDVGVDIPILSEDYLAMLSEYELVERNVLPFGYQTVDGYHSEILLMRRKA
;
A
#
# COMPACT_ATOMS: atom_id res chain seq x y z
N MET A 1 -7.00 -14.83 4.78
CA MET A 1 -6.98 -13.90 3.63
C MET A 1 -5.63 -14.05 2.97
N GLU A 2 -5.59 -14.61 1.76
CA GLU A 2 -4.36 -14.71 0.99
C GLU A 2 -4.12 -13.36 0.30
N ASN A 3 -2.94 -12.78 0.51
CA ASN A 3 -2.53 -11.56 -0.19
C ASN A 3 -1.27 -11.87 -1.02
N TYR A 4 -1.11 -11.18 -2.15
CA TYR A 4 0.02 -11.38 -3.05
C TYR A 4 1.37 -10.97 -2.44
N LEU A 5 1.37 -10.15 -1.38
CA LEU A 5 2.59 -9.72 -0.70
C LEU A 5 3.29 -10.89 0.00
N ALA A 6 2.54 -11.92 0.42
CA ALA A 6 3.14 -13.15 0.92
C ALA A 6 4.06 -13.81 -0.11
N HIS A 7 3.77 -13.70 -1.41
CA HIS A 7 4.67 -14.20 -2.46
C HIS A 7 5.90 -13.32 -2.63
N VAL A 8 5.77 -12.00 -2.46
CA VAL A 8 6.91 -11.07 -2.51
C VAL A 8 7.90 -11.40 -1.39
N THR A 9 7.40 -11.56 -0.16
CA THR A 9 8.17 -12.01 1.00
C THR A 9 8.82 -13.36 0.76
N ARG A 10 8.05 -14.36 0.28
CA ARG A 10 8.55 -15.71 -0.04
C ARG A 10 9.68 -15.71 -1.06
N LEU A 11 9.61 -14.85 -2.08
CA LEU A 11 10.65 -14.72 -3.10
C LEU A 11 11.90 -14.00 -2.58
N GLY A 12 11.81 -13.36 -1.42
CA GLY A 12 12.95 -12.73 -0.76
C GLY A 12 13.51 -11.54 -1.53
N ALA A 13 12.65 -10.75 -2.19
CA ALA A 13 13.07 -9.53 -2.87
C ALA A 13 13.83 -8.62 -1.90
N GLU A 14 14.96 -8.05 -2.32
CA GLU A 14 15.77 -7.19 -1.44
C GLU A 14 15.11 -5.81 -1.26
N TRP A 15 14.50 -5.29 -2.32
CA TRP A 15 13.87 -3.98 -2.37
C TRP A 15 12.44 -4.09 -2.88
N ILE A 16 11.55 -3.32 -2.27
CA ILE A 16 10.16 -3.18 -2.72
C ILE A 16 9.90 -1.70 -2.97
N LEU A 17 9.43 -1.40 -4.18
CA LEU A 17 8.80 -0.13 -4.49
C LEU A 17 7.30 -0.37 -4.60
N LEU A 18 6.55 0.04 -3.59
CA LEU A 18 5.10 -0.13 -3.53
C LEU A 18 4.42 1.20 -3.81
N ARG A 19 3.48 1.21 -4.75
CA ARG A 19 2.58 2.33 -4.98
C ARG A 19 1.21 2.00 -4.40
N ASN A 20 0.66 2.90 -3.59
CA ASN A 20 -0.68 2.76 -3.03
C ASN A 20 -1.47 4.08 -3.08
N ILE A 21 -2.78 3.96 -2.91
CA ILE A 21 -3.64 5.10 -2.61
C ILE A 21 -3.57 5.26 -1.08
N ARG A 22 -3.11 6.40 -0.59
CA ARG A 22 -2.88 6.64 0.84
C ARG A 22 -4.16 6.52 1.66
N GLU A 23 -5.26 7.04 1.11
CA GLU A 23 -6.59 7.01 1.72
C GLU A 23 -7.28 5.63 1.59
N GLY A 24 -6.68 4.70 0.85
CA GLY A 24 -7.23 3.38 0.58
C GLY A 24 -8.31 3.38 -0.51
N LYS A 25 -8.89 2.21 -0.76
CA LYS A 25 -10.00 2.05 -1.70
C LYS A 25 -11.31 2.54 -1.07
N GLN A 26 -12.24 2.98 -1.91
CA GLN A 26 -13.56 3.44 -1.45
C GLN A 26 -14.28 2.37 -0.62
N VAL A 27 -14.85 2.81 0.51
CA VAL A 27 -15.64 1.94 1.38
C VAL A 27 -17.06 1.81 0.84
N ARG A 28 -17.55 0.57 0.77
CA ARG A 28 -18.94 0.26 0.38
C ARG A 28 -19.90 0.84 1.44
N LYS A 29 -20.92 1.59 1.02
CA LYS A 29 -21.93 2.17 1.94
C LYS A 29 -23.22 1.37 1.94
N GLU A 30 -23.70 0.98 0.76
CA GLU A 30 -24.88 0.15 0.58
C GLU A 30 -24.54 -1.18 -0.12
N ASN A 31 -25.41 -2.18 -0.03
CA ASN A 31 -25.13 -3.52 -0.57
C ASN A 31 -24.86 -3.52 -2.08
N ASP A 32 -25.51 -2.62 -2.82
CA ASP A 32 -25.37 -2.49 -4.27
C ASP A 32 -24.25 -1.53 -4.69
N ASP A 33 -23.58 -0.86 -3.75
CA ASP A 33 -22.48 0.05 -4.04
C ASP A 33 -21.19 -0.72 -4.40
N VAL A 34 -20.36 -0.12 -5.25
CA VAL A 34 -19.02 -0.63 -5.52
C VAL A 34 -18.07 -0.16 -4.41
N GLY A 35 -17.38 -1.09 -3.75
CA GLY A 35 -16.40 -0.74 -2.73
C GLY A 35 -15.88 -1.94 -1.97
N VAL A 36 -14.89 -1.69 -1.11
CA VAL A 36 -14.40 -2.66 -0.13
C VAL A 36 -15.07 -2.41 1.22
N ASP A 37 -15.16 -3.44 2.06
CA ASP A 37 -15.70 -3.27 3.42
C ASP A 37 -14.65 -2.64 4.34
N ILE A 38 -13.39 -3.04 4.18
CA ILE A 38 -12.26 -2.54 4.96
C ILE A 38 -11.17 -2.08 3.97
N PRO A 39 -10.83 -0.79 3.95
CA PRO A 39 -9.76 -0.28 3.09
C PRO A 39 -8.40 -0.71 3.63
N ILE A 40 -7.47 -1.00 2.73
CA ILE A 40 -6.05 -1.23 3.05
C ILE A 40 -5.31 0.10 2.91
N LEU A 41 -4.70 0.55 4.00
CA LEU A 41 -3.93 1.79 4.12
C LEU A 41 -2.43 1.51 4.13
N SER A 42 -1.63 2.57 4.12
CA SER A 42 -0.15 2.49 4.12
C SER A 42 0.38 1.64 5.28
N GLU A 43 -0.16 1.83 6.48
CA GLU A 43 0.27 1.10 7.68
C GLU A 43 -0.08 -0.41 7.61
N ASP A 44 -1.16 -0.77 6.91
CA ASP A 44 -1.49 -2.18 6.67
C ASP A 44 -0.45 -2.85 5.78
N TYR A 45 0.05 -2.15 4.76
CA TYR A 45 1.14 -2.66 3.92
C TYR A 45 2.43 -2.86 4.72
N LEU A 46 2.77 -1.92 5.62
CA LEU A 46 3.93 -2.06 6.50
C LEU A 46 3.80 -3.27 7.44
N ALA A 47 2.59 -3.51 7.97
CA ALA A 47 2.31 -4.69 8.79
C ALA A 47 2.38 -6.01 7.98
N MET A 48 1.86 -6.02 6.75
CA MET A 48 1.90 -7.19 5.87
C MET A 48 3.31 -7.52 5.36
N LEU A 49 4.18 -6.52 5.22
CA LEU A 49 5.57 -6.63 4.81
C LEU A 49 6.52 -6.51 6.02
N SER A 50 6.22 -7.23 7.10
CA SER A 50 6.94 -7.12 8.38
C SER A 50 8.42 -7.52 8.32
N GLU A 51 8.85 -8.29 7.31
CA GLU A 51 10.27 -8.61 7.04
C GLU A 51 11.04 -7.45 6.38
N TYR A 52 10.35 -6.36 6.08
CA TYR A 52 10.90 -5.18 5.43
C TYR A 52 10.84 -3.97 6.37
N GLU A 53 11.78 -3.05 6.18
CA GLU A 53 11.79 -1.74 6.82
C GLU A 53 11.43 -0.66 5.79
N LEU A 54 10.68 0.35 6.23
CA LEU A 54 10.39 1.52 5.40
C LEU A 54 11.63 2.41 5.34
N VAL A 55 12.14 2.65 4.13
CA VAL A 55 13.29 3.51 3.89
C VAL A 55 12.85 4.94 3.61
N GLU A 56 11.84 5.11 2.76
CA GLU A 56 11.29 6.41 2.42
C GLU A 56 9.82 6.28 1.99
N ARG A 57 9.03 7.33 2.19
CA ARG A 57 7.69 7.45 1.61
C ARG A 57 7.49 8.83 1.00
N ASN A 58 6.86 8.87 -0.18
CA ASN A 58 6.65 10.13 -0.83
C ASN A 58 5.32 10.22 -1.59
N VAL A 59 4.71 11.40 -1.51
CA VAL A 59 3.53 11.84 -2.26
C VAL A 59 3.89 12.90 -3.31
N LEU A 60 4.99 13.66 -3.14
CA LEU A 60 5.48 14.68 -4.10
C LEU A 60 7.03 14.74 -4.05
N PRO A 61 7.77 14.58 -5.18
CA PRO A 61 7.32 14.65 -6.57
C PRO A 61 6.98 13.29 -7.22
N PHE A 62 7.20 12.18 -6.51
CA PHE A 62 7.04 10.83 -7.09
C PHE A 62 5.67 10.20 -6.85
N GLY A 63 4.88 10.81 -5.96
CA GLY A 63 3.45 10.53 -5.86
C GLY A 63 2.62 11.52 -6.66
N TYR A 64 1.31 11.33 -6.66
CA TYR A 64 0.36 12.16 -7.42
C TYR A 64 -0.88 12.45 -6.58
N GLN A 65 -1.25 13.71 -6.43
CA GLN A 65 -2.53 14.10 -5.84
C GLN A 65 -3.56 14.22 -6.97
N THR A 66 -4.65 13.45 -6.88
CA THR A 66 -5.76 13.53 -7.82
C THR A 66 -6.67 14.72 -7.49
N VAL A 67 -7.52 15.12 -8.45
CA VAL A 67 -8.43 16.28 -8.32
C VAL A 67 -9.43 16.12 -7.17
N ASP A 68 -9.79 14.88 -6.85
CA ASP A 68 -10.64 14.47 -5.73
C ASP A 68 -9.90 14.32 -4.39
N GLY A 69 -8.61 14.71 -4.35
CA GLY A 69 -7.82 14.78 -3.11
C GLY A 69 -7.23 13.44 -2.64
N TYR A 70 -7.23 12.41 -3.49
CA TYR A 70 -6.53 11.16 -3.19
C TYR A 70 -5.05 11.27 -3.52
N HIS A 71 -4.22 10.61 -2.72
CA HIS A 71 -2.78 10.66 -2.84
C HIS A 71 -2.26 9.30 -3.27
N SER A 72 -1.74 9.24 -4.49
CA SER A 72 -0.87 8.17 -4.94
C SER A 72 0.45 8.29 -4.18
N GLU A 73 0.62 7.49 -3.13
CA GLU A 73 1.83 7.39 -2.34
C GLU A 73 2.77 6.33 -2.91
N ILE A 74 4.07 6.57 -2.77
CA ILE A 74 5.13 5.61 -3.05
C ILE A 74 5.83 5.28 -1.73
N LEU A 75 5.96 3.98 -1.42
CA LEU A 75 6.73 3.44 -0.31
C LEU A 75 7.96 2.72 -0.87
N LEU A 76 9.15 3.14 -0.43
CA LEU A 76 10.39 2.42 -0.68
C LEU A 76 10.73 1.62 0.56
N MET A 77 10.84 0.30 0.42
CA MET A 77 11.13 -0.61 1.52
C MET A 77 12.34 -1.49 1.19
N ARG A 78 13.10 -1.82 2.22
CA ARG A 78 14.26 -2.71 2.14
C ARG A 78 14.04 -3.92 3.03
N ARG A 79 14.48 -5.09 2.60
CA ARG A 79 14.46 -6.28 3.44
C ARG A 79 15.36 -6.08 4.65
N LYS A 80 14.88 -6.46 5.83
CA LYS A 80 15.70 -6.45 7.05
C LYS A 80 16.86 -7.44 6.90
N ALA A 81 18.02 -7.06 7.43
CA ALA A 81 19.21 -7.89 7.46
C ALA A 81 19.04 -9.10 8.40
#